data_AF-A0A1V5WR12-F1
#
_entry.id   AF-A0A1V5WR12-F1
#
_cell.length_a   1.000
_cell.length_b   1.000
_cell.length_c   1.000
_cell.angle_alpha   90.00
_cell.angle_beta   90.00
_cell.angle_gamma   90.00
#
_symmetry.space_group_name_H-M   'P 1'
#
loop_
_entity.id
_entity.type
_entity.pdbx_description
1 polymer ?
#
loop_
_entity_poly.entity_id
_entity_poly.type
_entity_poly.pdbx_seq_one_letter_code
_entity_poly.pdbx_strand_id
1 'polypeptide(L)'
;MLQVKVITISYCYTRDMLGIINRSFLIKEAKVSIVEESEFKGNKMIVIKMNEEDKYPFQFGVKKAKMVLENIDEIKKFVEKYDKASSK
;
A
#
# COMPACT_ATOMS: atom_id res chain seq x y z
N MET A 1 13.84 -31.55 -14.54
CA MET A 1 13.54 -30.32 -15.31
C MET A 1 13.01 -29.29 -14.32
N LEU A 2 13.88 -28.42 -13.78
CA LEU A 2 13.55 -27.06 -13.31
C LEU A 2 14.90 -26.38 -12.98
N GLN A 3 15.24 -25.34 -13.74
CA GLN A 3 16.49 -24.58 -13.58
C GLN A 3 16.27 -23.51 -12.51
N VAL A 4 16.85 -23.68 -11.33
CA VAL A 4 16.87 -22.65 -10.29
C VAL A 4 17.97 -21.64 -10.65
N LYS A 5 17.60 -20.48 -11.18
CA LYS A 5 18.53 -19.36 -11.38
C LYS A 5 18.55 -18.49 -10.13
N VAL A 6 19.57 -18.69 -9.32
CA VAL A 6 19.99 -17.74 -8.28
C VAL A 6 20.53 -16.50 -9.02
N ILE A 7 19.88 -15.35 -8.84
CA ILE A 7 20.41 -14.07 -9.34
C ILE A 7 20.60 -13.15 -8.13
N THR A 8 21.83 -13.13 -7.64
CA THR A 8 22.34 -12.11 -6.74
C THR A 8 22.38 -10.81 -7.52
N ILE A 9 21.65 -9.78 -7.07
CA ILE A 9 21.76 -8.45 -7.64
C ILE A 9 22.07 -7.46 -6.52
N SER A 10 23.36 -7.23 -6.33
CA SER A 10 23.90 -6.04 -5.68
C SER A 10 23.84 -4.90 -6.68
N TYR A 11 23.14 -3.80 -6.36
CA TYR A 11 23.40 -2.54 -7.04
C TYR A 11 23.54 -1.38 -6.06
N CYS A 12 24.74 -0.84 -6.17
CA CYS A 12 25.29 0.35 -5.57
C CYS A 12 24.90 1.57 -6.43
N TYR A 13 24.55 2.66 -5.73
CA TYR A 13 24.94 4.05 -6.05
C TYR A 13 24.05 5.02 -6.85
N THR A 14 24.08 6.24 -6.30
CA THR A 14 23.99 7.62 -6.85
C THR A 14 22.66 8.29 -7.19
N ARG A 15 22.33 9.28 -6.34
CA ARG A 15 21.81 10.62 -6.66
C ARG A 15 22.19 11.08 -8.07
N ASP A 16 21.28 11.74 -8.77
CA ASP A 16 21.46 13.14 -9.24
C ASP A 16 20.17 13.70 -9.87
N MET A 17 20.03 15.02 -9.70
CA MET A 17 18.89 15.86 -10.09
C MET A 17 18.74 15.99 -11.61
N LEU A 18 17.49 15.94 -12.11
CA LEU A 18 16.88 16.94 -13.02
C LEU A 18 15.58 16.39 -13.61
N GLY A 19 14.57 17.27 -13.75
CA GLY A 19 13.46 17.04 -14.66
C GLY A 19 12.09 17.13 -14.00
N ILE A 20 11.55 18.35 -13.97
CA ILE A 20 10.13 18.62 -13.75
C ILE A 20 9.33 17.86 -14.83
N ILE A 21 8.06 17.52 -14.51
CA ILE A 21 7.03 16.84 -15.31
C ILE A 21 6.96 15.30 -15.06
N ASN A 22 5.82 14.87 -14.51
CA ASN A 22 5.43 13.50 -14.07
C ASN A 22 5.70 13.09 -12.62
N ARG A 23 5.19 13.89 -11.68
CA ARG A 23 5.07 13.52 -10.25
C ARG A 23 3.90 12.55 -9.95
N SER A 24 3.21 12.02 -10.95
CA SER A 24 2.00 11.21 -10.76
C SER A 24 2.20 9.70 -11.04
N PHE A 25 3.39 9.27 -11.46
CA PHE A 25 3.60 7.91 -12.00
C PHE A 25 4.69 7.08 -11.30
N LEU A 26 5.19 7.54 -10.15
CA LEU A 26 6.27 6.89 -9.39
C LEU A 26 5.83 6.37 -8.01
N ILE A 27 4.54 6.02 -7.86
CA ILE A 27 4.10 5.11 -6.81
C ILE A 27 3.88 3.74 -7.48
N LYS A 28 4.96 3.16 -8.02
CA LYS A 28 4.96 1.76 -8.44
C LYS A 28 5.40 0.90 -7.25
N GLU A 29 4.39 0.58 -6.45
CA GLU A 29 4.22 -0.68 -5.71
C GLU A 29 5.36 -1.14 -4.80
N ALA A 30 5.70 -0.34 -3.79
CA ALA A 30 6.00 -0.93 -2.49
C ALA A 30 4.67 -1.37 -1.88
N LYS A 31 4.22 -2.58 -2.19
CA LYS A 31 2.95 -3.11 -1.67
C LYS A 31 3.16 -3.47 -0.19
N VAL A 32 2.84 -2.52 0.69
CA VAL A 32 3.00 -2.65 2.15
C VAL A 32 1.98 -3.63 2.75
N SER A 33 0.91 -3.96 2.03
CA SER A 33 -0.20 -4.77 2.54
C SER A 33 -0.79 -5.72 1.50
N ILE A 34 -1.31 -6.85 1.97
CA ILE A 34 -2.01 -7.86 1.18
C ILE A 34 -3.48 -7.46 1.12
N VAL A 35 -4.03 -7.38 -0.08
CA VAL A 35 -5.43 -6.99 -0.30
C VAL A 35 -6.19 -8.18 -0.88
N GLU A 36 -7.26 -8.58 -0.19
CA GLU A 36 -8.14 -9.70 -0.55
C GLU A 36 -9.60 -9.22 -0.64
N GLU A 37 -10.36 -9.84 -1.53
CA GLU A 37 -11.81 -9.69 -1.59
C GLU A 37 -12.48 -10.83 -0.82
N SER A 38 -13.49 -10.50 -0.01
CA SER A 38 -14.22 -11.46 0.81
C SER A 38 -15.72 -11.18 0.74
N GLU A 39 -16.52 -12.18 1.09
CA GLU A 39 -17.97 -12.05 1.20
C GLU A 39 -18.44 -12.44 2.59
N PHE A 40 -19.21 -11.57 3.23
CA PHE A 40 -19.79 -11.84 4.54
C PHE A 40 -21.30 -11.59 4.52
N LYS A 41 -22.06 -12.65 4.76
CA LYS A 41 -23.53 -12.63 4.77
C LYS A 41 -24.13 -11.98 3.50
N GLY A 42 -23.59 -12.33 2.33
CA GLY A 42 -24.02 -11.80 1.03
C GLY A 42 -23.54 -10.38 0.70
N ASN A 43 -22.71 -9.76 1.55
CA ASN A 43 -22.12 -8.46 1.28
C ASN A 43 -20.65 -8.59 0.90
N LYS A 44 -20.25 -7.93 -0.20
CA LYS A 44 -18.85 -7.84 -0.62
C LYS A 44 -18.05 -6.95 0.32
N MET A 45 -16.88 -7.42 0.72
CA MET A 45 -15.94 -6.75 1.60
C MET A 45 -14.54 -6.79 1.02
N ILE A 46 -13.76 -5.77 1.31
CA ILE A 46 -12.32 -5.75 1.08
C ILE A 46 -11.62 -6.01 2.41
N VAL A 47 -10.57 -6.82 2.39
CA VAL A 47 -9.74 -7.19 3.53
C VAL A 47 -8.32 -6.77 3.22
N ILE A 48 -7.74 -5.92 4.06
CA ILE A 48 -6.38 -5.42 3.93
C ILE A 48 -5.59 -5.94 5.13
N LYS A 49 -4.59 -6.79 4.88
CA LYS A 49 -3.73 -7.39 5.90
C LYS A 49 -2.34 -6.77 5.84
N MET A 50 -1.70 -6.57 6.99
CA MET A 50 -0.30 -6.12 7.01
C MET A 50 0.67 -7.28 6.66
N ASN A 51 0.29 -8.51 7.01
CA ASN A 51 1.00 -9.76 6.76
C ASN A 51 0.02 -10.94 6.63
N GLU A 52 0.49 -12.11 6.22
CA GLU A 52 -0.39 -13.28 5.99
C GLU A 52 -1.04 -13.79 7.29
N GLU A 53 -0.36 -13.63 8.42
CA GLU A 53 -0.80 -14.08 9.75
C GLU A 53 -1.51 -12.97 10.56
N ASP A 54 -1.93 -11.88 9.90
CA ASP A 54 -2.58 -10.76 10.59
C ASP A 54 -3.88 -11.22 11.27
N LYS A 55 -3.89 -11.16 12.60
CA LYS A 55 -5.03 -11.58 13.42
C LYS A 55 -6.22 -10.63 13.31
N TYR A 56 -5.97 -9.35 12.99
CA TYR A 56 -7.01 -8.31 12.95
C TYR A 56 -6.90 -7.52 11.65
N PRO A 57 -7.24 -8.15 10.51
CA PRO A 57 -7.10 -7.49 9.23
C PRO A 57 -8.09 -6.35 9.10
N PHE A 58 -7.67 -5.28 8.44
CA PHE A 58 -8.52 -4.12 8.21
C PHE A 58 -9.52 -4.43 7.11
N GLN A 59 -10.78 -4.65 7.50
CA GLN A 59 -11.83 -5.05 6.57
C GLN A 59 -13.02 -4.09 6.56
N PHE A 60 -13.55 -3.83 5.37
CA PHE A 60 -14.70 -2.95 5.22
C PHE A 60 -15.53 -3.26 3.96
N GLY A 61 -16.83 -2.99 4.04
CA GLY A 61 -17.74 -3.16 2.91
C GLY A 61 -17.70 -1.99 1.93
N VAL A 62 -18.35 -2.17 0.78
CA VAL A 62 -18.40 -1.20 -0.33
C VAL A 62 -18.84 0.21 0.11
N LYS A 63 -19.82 0.32 1.01
CA LYS A 63 -20.32 1.63 1.50
C LYS A 63 -19.21 2.43 2.19
N LYS A 64 -18.41 1.77 3.02
CA LYS A 64 -17.27 2.39 3.71
C LYS A 64 -16.14 2.68 2.72
N ALA A 65 -15.92 1.80 1.74
CA ALA A 65 -14.92 2.02 0.70
C ALA A 65 -15.17 3.30 -0.09
N LYS A 66 -16.41 3.55 -0.52
CA LYS A 66 -16.80 4.80 -1.20
C LYS A 66 -16.49 6.04 -0.36
N MET A 67 -16.85 6.00 0.93
CA MET A 67 -16.56 7.10 1.86
C MET A 67 -15.06 7.38 2.00
N VAL A 68 -14.23 6.33 2.03
CA VAL A 68 -12.77 6.47 2.04
C VAL A 68 -12.28 7.13 0.75
N LEU A 69 -12.79 6.69 -0.41
CA LEU A 69 -12.43 7.26 -1.71
C LEU A 69 -12.78 8.77 -1.81
N GLU A 70 -13.93 9.16 -1.30
CA GLU A 70 -14.38 10.57 -1.28
C GLU A 70 -13.52 11.47 -0.40
N ASN A 71 -12.82 10.90 0.61
CA ASN A 71 -12.05 11.65 1.60
C ASN A 71 -10.54 11.32 1.58
N ILE A 72 -10.01 10.78 0.48
CA ILE A 72 -8.60 10.39 0.37
C ILE A 72 -7.64 11.54 0.71
N ASP A 73 -7.95 12.76 0.29
CA ASP A 73 -7.04 13.89 0.47
C ASP A 73 -6.90 14.30 1.94
N GLU A 74 -7.99 14.25 2.70
CA GLU A 74 -7.96 14.50 4.14
C GLU A 74 -7.25 13.36 4.89
N ILE A 75 -7.44 12.11 4.46
CA ILE A 75 -6.71 10.96 5.02
C ILE A 75 -5.21 11.12 4.81
N LYS A 76 -4.76 11.56 3.63
CA LYS A 76 -3.34 11.83 3.37
C LYS A 76 -2.77 12.91 4.31
N LYS A 77 -3.47 14.04 4.46
CA LYS A 77 -3.07 15.10 5.40
C LYS A 77 -3.00 14.59 6.84
N PHE A 78 -3.96 13.75 7.22
CA PHE A 78 -3.97 13.11 8.53
C PHE A 78 -2.72 12.24 8.73
N VAL A 79 -2.40 11.37 7.78
CA VAL A 79 -1.19 10.54 7.84
C VAL A 79 0.06 11.43 7.94
N GLU A 80 0.23 12.43 7.08
CA GLU A 80 1.39 13.32 7.11
C GLU A 80 1.57 14.06 8.46
N LYS A 81 0.47 14.41 9.11
CA LYS A 81 0.47 15.12 10.39
C LYS A 81 0.96 14.23 11.55
N TYR A 82 0.60 12.94 11.54
CA TYR A 82 0.85 12.04 12.67
C TYR A 82 2.00 11.05 12.44
N ASP A 83 2.34 10.73 11.19
CA ASP A 83 3.42 9.80 10.85
C ASP A 83 4.81 10.33 11.26
N LYS A 84 4.98 11.67 11.30
CA LYS A 84 6.24 12.31 11.72
C LYS A 84 6.44 12.36 13.24
N ALA A 85 5.43 12.01 14.04
CA ALA A 85 5.48 12.15 15.49
C ALA A 85 6.09 10.93 16.21
N SER A 86 6.30 9.80 15.54
CA SER A 86 6.71 8.52 16.14
C SER A 86 8.19 8.18 16.05
N SER A 87 9.03 9.06 15.47
CA SER A 87 10.48 8.82 15.30
C SER A 87 11.37 9.53 16.32
N LYS A 88 10.89 9.77 17.54
CA LYS A 88 11.65 10.46 18.60
C LYS A 88 11.86 9.59 19.83
#